data_AF-A0A0B3WL38-F1
#
_entry.id   AF-A0A0B3WL38-F1
#
_cell.length_a   1.000
_cell.length_b   1.000
_cell.length_c   1.000
_cell.angle_alpha   90.00
_cell.angle_beta   90.00
_cell.angle_gamma   90.00
#
_symmetry.space_group_name_H-M   'P 1'
#
loop_
_entity.id
_entity.type
_entity.pdbx_description
1 polymer ?
#
loop_
_entity_poly.entity_id
_entity_poly.type
_entity_poly.pdbx_seq_one_letter_code
_entity_poly.pdbx_strand_id
1 'polypeptide(L)'
;MLLAGISACSSSDMDLQLTATPNGAPFSSTIQANIADIKGLIGVPNDNATPFNYTVTGDFTDLNKCEVLVLTSIGALMNGTSKGTTYNGRIVIDCAITGMPGPYSDTVSMSISSGGNNYSGSIPLTIS
;
A
#
# COMPACT_ATOMS: atom_id res chain seq x y z
N MET A 1 -42.40 16.81 10.49
CA MET A 1 -40.92 16.65 10.50
C MET A 1 -40.59 15.36 9.81
N LEU A 2 -40.03 15.42 8.60
CA LEU A 2 -39.39 14.28 7.96
C LEU A 2 -38.10 14.84 7.36
N LEU A 3 -37.00 14.74 8.11
CA LEU A 3 -35.68 15.05 7.59
C LEU A 3 -35.40 14.04 6.49
N ALA A 4 -35.44 14.50 5.24
CA ALA A 4 -34.85 13.78 4.13
C ALA A 4 -33.40 13.52 4.52
N GLY A 5 -33.07 12.24 4.70
CA GLY A 5 -31.70 11.80 4.89
C GLY A 5 -30.92 12.25 3.66
N ILE A 6 -30.10 13.29 3.84
CA ILE A 6 -29.04 13.61 2.90
C ILE A 6 -28.21 12.34 2.74
N SER A 7 -28.41 11.65 1.61
CA SER A 7 -27.45 10.68 1.13
C SER A 7 -26.18 11.47 0.88
N ALA A 8 -25.32 11.53 1.89
CA ALA A 8 -23.96 11.96 1.72
C ALA A 8 -23.28 10.90 0.82
N CYS A 9 -23.43 11.04 -0.50
CA CYS A 9 -22.37 10.70 -1.43
C CYS A 9 -21.21 11.66 -1.12
N SER A 10 -20.58 11.51 0.05
CA SER A 10 -19.46 12.34 0.43
C SER A 10 -18.19 11.69 -0.10
N SER A 11 -17.67 12.37 -1.11
CA SER A 11 -16.31 12.31 -1.65
C SER A 11 -16.08 11.39 -2.83
N SER A 12 -15.58 12.02 -3.90
CA SER A 12 -15.21 11.43 -5.16
C SER A 12 -14.11 10.40 -4.94
N ASP A 13 -14.40 9.12 -5.18
CA ASP A 13 -13.35 8.11 -5.26
C ASP A 13 -12.36 8.53 -6.35
N MET A 14 -11.09 8.67 -5.97
CA MET A 14 -10.00 9.08 -6.84
C MET A 14 -9.03 7.92 -7.08
N ASP A 15 -8.45 7.89 -8.28
CA ASP A 15 -7.43 6.91 -8.63
C ASP A 15 -6.12 7.21 -7.88
N LEU A 16 -5.55 6.19 -7.24
CA LEU A 16 -4.23 6.22 -6.64
C LEU A 16 -3.24 5.52 -7.57
N GLN A 17 -2.33 6.26 -8.18
CA GLN A 17 -1.29 5.65 -9.01
C GLN A 17 -0.27 4.92 -8.13
N LEU A 18 0.04 3.68 -8.48
CA LEU A 18 1.06 2.86 -7.84
C LEU A 18 2.22 2.62 -8.80
N THR A 19 3.42 2.58 -8.26
CA THR A 19 4.63 2.21 -8.99
C THR A 19 5.30 1.04 -8.29
N ALA A 20 5.88 0.15 -9.08
CA ALA A 20 6.67 -0.97 -8.59
C ALA A 20 8.10 -0.84 -9.12
N THR A 21 9.07 -0.93 -8.23
CA THR A 21 10.49 -0.88 -8.57
C THR A 21 11.24 -2.07 -7.95
N PRO A 22 12.17 -2.71 -8.67
CA PRO A 22 13.04 -3.71 -8.07
C PRO A 22 13.83 -3.12 -6.89
N ASN A 23 13.93 -3.86 -5.78
CA ASN A 23 14.50 -3.34 -4.53
C ASN A 23 16.02 -3.62 -4.37
N GLY A 24 16.72 -3.94 -5.46
CA GLY A 24 18.16 -4.25 -5.46
C GLY A 24 18.53 -5.63 -4.90
N ALA A 25 17.68 -6.23 -4.06
CA ALA A 25 17.75 -7.63 -3.67
C ALA A 25 17.02 -8.53 -4.71
N PRO A 26 17.50 -9.77 -4.93
CA PRO A 26 16.75 -10.76 -5.71
C PRO A 26 15.36 -10.96 -5.13
N PHE A 27 14.39 -11.26 -5.98
CA PHE A 27 13.02 -11.53 -5.57
C PHE A 27 12.36 -10.49 -4.64
N SER A 28 12.73 -9.21 -4.76
CA SER A 28 12.18 -8.12 -3.93
C SER A 28 11.78 -6.91 -4.77
N SER A 29 10.64 -6.30 -4.42
CA SER A 29 10.15 -5.07 -5.06
C SER A 29 9.59 -4.09 -4.04
N THR A 30 9.89 -2.80 -4.22
CA THR A 30 9.24 -1.70 -3.52
C THR A 30 8.01 -1.28 -4.30
N ILE A 31 6.87 -1.18 -3.61
CA ILE A 31 5.64 -0.59 -4.14
C ILE A 31 5.43 0.76 -3.48
N GLN A 32 5.21 1.79 -4.29
CA GLN A 32 5.11 3.16 -3.85
C GLN A 32 3.90 3.84 -4.50
N ALA A 33 3.03 4.40 -3.66
CA ALA A 33 1.96 5.27 -4.10
C ALA A 33 2.51 6.62 -4.55
N ASN A 34 1.97 7.16 -5.64
CA ASN A 34 2.22 8.55 -6.05
C ASN A 34 1.41 9.48 -5.15
N ILE A 35 2.09 10.11 -4.21
CA ILE A 35 1.45 10.96 -3.19
C ILE A 35 1.28 12.42 -3.61
N ALA A 36 1.85 12.83 -4.74
CA ALA A 36 1.87 14.24 -5.16
C ALA A 36 0.47 14.79 -5.45
N ASP A 37 -0.46 13.93 -5.86
CA ASP A 37 -1.83 14.29 -6.24
C ASP A 37 -2.83 14.17 -5.08
N ILE A 38 -2.38 13.77 -3.89
CA ILE A 38 -3.24 13.53 -2.73
C ILE A 38 -3.41 14.84 -1.95
N LYS A 39 -4.62 15.40 -2.05
CA LYS A 39 -4.97 16.65 -1.36
C LYS A 39 -5.01 16.44 0.15
N GLY A 40 -4.43 17.38 0.89
CA GLY A 40 -4.43 17.38 2.35
C GLY A 40 -3.55 16.31 3.00
N LEU A 41 -2.69 15.63 2.24
CA LEU A 41 -1.82 14.58 2.76
C LEU A 41 -0.72 15.14 3.66
N ILE A 42 -0.51 14.50 4.81
CA ILE A 42 0.69 14.70 5.64
C ILE A 42 1.72 13.63 5.26
N GLY A 43 2.60 13.95 4.32
CA GLY A 43 3.61 13.02 3.77
C GLY A 43 4.94 12.96 4.55
N VAL A 44 5.08 13.74 5.63
CA VAL A 44 6.29 13.77 6.47
C VAL A 44 6.17 12.80 7.64
N PRO A 45 7.23 12.04 7.98
CA PRO A 45 7.20 11.13 9.13
C PRO A 45 6.90 11.88 10.43
N ASN A 46 5.79 11.53 11.07
CA ASN A 46 5.37 11.97 12.41
C ASN A 46 4.18 11.12 12.89
N ASP A 47 3.85 11.18 14.17
CA ASP A 47 2.79 10.36 14.76
C ASP A 47 1.38 10.64 14.21
N ASN A 48 1.16 11.78 13.54
CA ASN A 48 -0.09 12.14 12.88
C ASN A 48 -0.06 11.94 11.36
N ALA A 49 0.98 11.29 10.81
CA ALA A 49 1.06 11.01 9.38
C ALA A 49 -0.15 10.19 8.93
N THR A 50 -0.69 10.51 7.75
CA THR A 50 -1.89 9.84 7.25
C THR A 50 -1.53 8.42 6.77
N PRO A 51 -2.14 7.37 7.33
CA PRO A 51 -1.83 6.00 6.94
C PRO A 51 -2.53 5.62 5.63
N PHE A 52 -1.90 4.72 4.89
CA PHE A 52 -2.42 4.01 3.73
C PHE A 52 -2.77 2.59 4.16
N ASN A 53 -3.97 2.13 3.84
CA ASN A 53 -4.28 0.71 3.90
C ASN A 53 -3.73 0.03 2.65
N TYR A 54 -3.19 -1.19 2.80
CA TYR A 54 -2.79 -2.03 1.68
C TYR A 54 -3.30 -3.46 1.86
N THR A 55 -3.41 -4.15 0.73
CA THR A 55 -3.70 -5.58 0.65
C THR A 55 -2.90 -6.21 -0.48
N VAL A 56 -2.39 -7.42 -0.27
CA VAL A 56 -1.75 -8.23 -1.32
C VAL A 56 -2.51 -9.54 -1.51
N THR A 57 -2.33 -10.20 -2.66
CA THR A 57 -2.98 -11.46 -3.01
C THR A 57 -1.99 -12.60 -3.28
N GLY A 58 -2.52 -13.82 -3.41
CA GLY A 58 -1.82 -15.04 -3.86
C GLY A 58 -0.51 -15.34 -3.14
N ASP A 59 0.59 -15.54 -3.88
CA ASP A 59 1.93 -15.84 -3.38
C ASP A 59 2.42 -14.83 -2.35
N PHE A 60 2.05 -13.54 -2.47
CA PHE A 60 2.44 -12.52 -1.49
C PHE A 60 1.70 -12.66 -0.15
N THR A 61 0.66 -13.49 -0.08
CA THR A 61 -0.04 -13.81 1.18
C THR A 61 0.56 -14.99 1.92
N ASP A 62 1.39 -15.81 1.25
CA ASP A 62 2.04 -16.96 1.85
C ASP A 62 3.31 -16.51 2.56
N LEU A 63 3.24 -16.46 3.89
CA LEU A 63 4.36 -16.08 4.75
C LEU A 63 5.52 -17.09 4.71
N ASN A 64 5.33 -18.26 4.11
CA ASN A 64 6.42 -19.20 3.81
C ASN A 64 7.05 -18.96 2.44
N LYS A 65 6.61 -17.94 1.69
CA LYS A 65 7.18 -17.53 0.39
C LYS A 65 7.70 -16.12 0.45
N CYS A 66 6.87 -15.19 0.95
CA CYS A 66 7.15 -13.77 0.95
C CYS A 66 6.82 -13.12 2.29
N GLU A 67 7.54 -12.08 2.64
CA GLU A 67 7.16 -11.12 3.67
C GLU A 67 6.83 -9.77 3.05
N VAL A 68 5.98 -9.01 3.76
CA VAL A 68 5.64 -7.64 3.40
C VAL A 68 6.23 -6.72 4.47
N LEU A 69 7.13 -5.82 4.08
CA LEU A 69 7.64 -4.79 4.98
C LEU A 69 6.86 -3.50 4.75
N VAL A 70 6.42 -2.87 5.84
CA VAL A 70 5.69 -1.59 5.82
C VAL A 70 6.56 -0.47 6.35
N LEU A 71 6.36 0.74 5.82
CA LEU A 71 6.94 1.94 6.37
C LEU A 71 6.06 2.40 7.55
N THR A 72 6.66 2.60 8.72
CA THR A 72 6.01 3.04 9.98
C THR A 72 6.06 4.54 10.14
N SER A 73 5.04 5.20 10.71
CA SER A 73 4.90 6.67 10.77
C SER A 73 6.17 7.50 11.08
N ILE A 74 7.17 6.91 11.74
CA ILE A 74 8.47 7.51 12.09
C ILE A 74 9.61 7.33 11.08
N GLY A 75 9.44 6.60 9.96
CA GLY A 75 10.54 6.36 9.02
C GLY A 75 10.94 4.91 8.81
N ALA A 76 10.62 4.01 9.74
CA ALA A 76 11.24 2.69 9.81
C ALA A 76 10.49 1.64 8.99
N LEU A 77 11.21 0.77 8.29
CA LEU A 77 10.65 -0.45 7.71
C LEU A 77 10.49 -1.52 8.80
N MET A 78 9.32 -2.16 8.85
CA MET A 78 9.03 -3.26 9.78
C MET A 78 8.18 -4.33 9.11
N ASN A 79 8.22 -5.56 9.63
CA ASN A 79 7.37 -6.64 9.15
C ASN A 79 5.90 -6.30 9.34
N GLY A 80 5.16 -6.33 8.23
CA GLY A 80 3.72 -6.21 8.16
C GLY A 80 3.05 -7.57 7.97
N THR A 81 1.74 -7.55 7.73
CA THR A 81 1.00 -8.75 7.33
C THR A 81 0.58 -8.63 5.87
N SER A 82 -0.07 -9.63 5.29
CA SER A 82 -0.59 -9.53 3.91
C SER A 82 -1.67 -8.45 3.73
N LYS A 83 -2.13 -7.86 4.84
CA LYS A 83 -2.93 -6.63 4.90
C LYS A 83 -2.35 -5.71 5.96
N GLY A 84 -2.57 -4.41 5.85
CA GLY A 84 -2.21 -3.52 6.95
C GLY A 84 -2.16 -2.06 6.58
N THR A 85 -1.55 -1.29 7.49
CA THR A 85 -1.34 0.14 7.32
C THR A 85 0.14 0.46 7.14
N THR A 86 0.45 1.35 6.22
CA THR A 86 1.79 1.93 6.03
C THR A 86 1.66 3.44 5.90
N TYR A 87 2.65 4.24 6.30
CA TYR A 87 2.65 5.66 5.95
C TYR A 87 3.35 5.88 4.60
N ASN A 88 3.09 7.04 4.00
CA ASN A 88 3.66 7.44 2.71
C ASN A 88 3.42 6.43 1.57
N GLY A 89 2.47 5.50 1.72
CA GLY A 89 2.09 4.55 0.68
C GLY A 89 3.23 3.66 0.18
N ARG A 90 4.20 3.35 1.04
CA ARG A 90 5.34 2.50 0.69
C ARG A 90 5.22 1.13 1.37
N ILE A 91 5.29 0.06 0.59
CA ILE A 91 5.56 -1.30 1.11
C ILE A 91 6.70 -1.93 0.32
N VAL A 92 7.34 -2.93 0.90
CA VAL A 92 8.29 -3.79 0.22
C VAL A 92 7.73 -5.20 0.25
N ILE A 93 7.71 -5.87 -0.89
CA ILE A 93 7.45 -7.31 -0.96
C ILE A 93 8.80 -7.98 -1.14
N ASP A 94 9.17 -8.82 -0.18
CA ASP A 94 10.42 -9.57 -0.18
C ASP A 94 10.12 -11.07 -0.18
N CYS A 95 10.39 -11.72 -1.30
CA CYS A 95 10.24 -13.17 -1.45
C CYS A 95 11.61 -13.90 -1.44
N ALA A 96 12.70 -13.20 -1.12
CA ALA A 96 14.02 -13.82 -0.99
C ALA A 96 14.17 -14.60 0.32
N ILE A 97 13.33 -14.30 1.32
CA ILE A 97 13.40 -14.86 2.68
C ILE A 97 13.36 -16.40 2.73
N THR A 98 12.88 -17.05 1.67
CA THR A 98 12.61 -18.49 1.66
C THR A 98 13.57 -19.29 0.80
N GLY A 99 14.49 -18.63 0.07
CA GLY A 99 15.42 -19.28 -0.83
C GLY A 99 14.76 -20.06 -1.97
N MET A 100 13.43 -19.97 -2.10
CA MET A 100 12.67 -20.59 -3.17
C MET A 100 12.78 -19.73 -4.44
N PRO A 101 13.10 -20.34 -5.60
CA PRO A 101 13.14 -19.60 -6.85
C PRO A 101 11.72 -19.21 -7.29
N GLY A 102 11.57 -17.97 -7.76
CA GLY A 102 10.34 -17.46 -8.35
C GLY A 102 10.02 -18.06 -9.74
N PRO A 103 9.04 -17.50 -10.47
CA PRO A 103 8.45 -16.18 -10.27
C PRO A 103 7.29 -16.17 -9.27
N TYR A 104 7.14 -15.04 -8.57
CA TYR A 104 5.99 -14.72 -7.70
C TYR A 104 5.13 -13.67 -8.41
N SER A 105 3.83 -13.89 -8.57
CA SER A 105 3.00 -13.00 -9.40
C SER A 105 1.61 -12.78 -8.81
N ASP A 106 1.32 -11.54 -8.43
CA ASP A 106 0.07 -11.18 -7.74
C ASP A 106 -0.25 -9.69 -7.79
N THR A 107 -1.39 -9.31 -7.19
CA THR A 107 -1.83 -7.91 -7.15
C THR A 107 -1.53 -7.27 -5.80
N VAL A 108 -1.10 -6.02 -5.85
CA VAL A 108 -0.97 -5.13 -4.69
C VAL A 108 -1.98 -4.02 -4.83
N SER A 109 -2.79 -3.80 -3.79
CA SER A 109 -3.76 -2.70 -3.73
C SER A 109 -3.45 -1.80 -2.56
N MET A 110 -3.68 -0.50 -2.73
CA MET A 110 -3.57 0.50 -1.66
C MET A 110 -4.74 1.47 -1.67
N SER A 111 -5.06 2.01 -0.50
CA SER A 111 -6.06 3.07 -0.34
C SER A 111 -5.70 4.02 0.80
N ILE A 112 -6.21 5.25 0.73
CA ILE A 112 -6.05 6.28 1.75
C ILE A 112 -7.24 7.24 1.72
N SER A 113 -7.61 7.75 2.88
CA SER A 113 -8.56 8.87 3.00
C SER A 113 -7.82 10.12 3.45
N SER A 114 -7.89 11.19 2.65
CA SER A 114 -7.19 12.44 2.94
C SER A 114 -7.92 13.64 2.33
N GLY A 115 -7.92 14.78 3.03
CA GLY A 115 -8.53 16.01 2.54
C GLY A 115 -10.03 15.89 2.20
N GLY A 116 -10.72 14.96 2.86
CA GLY A 116 -12.13 14.66 2.59
C GLY A 116 -12.37 13.87 1.30
N ASN A 117 -11.37 13.15 0.77
CA ASN A 117 -11.51 12.24 -0.38
C ASN A 117 -10.92 10.85 -0.09
N ASN A 118 -11.42 9.86 -0.82
CA ASN A 118 -10.89 8.50 -0.81
C ASN A 118 -10.08 8.26 -2.08
N TYR A 119 -8.88 7.70 -1.93
CA TYR A 119 -8.01 7.32 -3.02
C TYR A 119 -7.79 5.82 -2.98
N SER A 120 -7.83 5.15 -4.13
CA SER A 120 -7.53 3.72 -4.21
C SER A 120 -6.89 3.34 -5.54
N GLY A 121 -6.05 2.30 -5.51
CA GLY A 121 -5.32 1.86 -6.69
C GLY A 121 -4.80 0.45 -6.52
N SER A 122 -4.53 -0.22 -7.64
CA SER A 122 -3.97 -1.57 -7.68
C SER A 122 -2.95 -1.70 -8.80
N ILE A 123 -1.93 -2.51 -8.58
CA ILE A 123 -0.90 -2.83 -9.58
C ILE A 123 -0.64 -4.34 -9.58
N PRO A 124 -0.70 -5.01 -10.74
CA PRO A 124 -0.18 -6.36 -10.87
C PRO A 124 1.34 -6.32 -10.79
N LEU A 125 1.94 -7.25 -10.06
CA LEU A 125 3.36 -7.33 -9.80
C LEU A 125 3.84 -8.74 -10.10
N THR A 126 4.92 -8.85 -10.85
CA THR A 126 5.66 -10.11 -11.03
C THR A 126 7.10 -9.89 -10.60
N ILE A 127 7.58 -10.76 -9.73
CA ILE A 127 8.92 -10.74 -9.16
C ILE A 127 9.64 -12.03 -9.60
N SER A 128 10.78 -11.90 -10.27
CA SER A 128 11.55 -13.00 -10.87
C SER A 128 13.04 -12.81 -10.70
#